data_AF-A0A7Y5W8Z5-F1
#
_entry.id   AF-A0A7Y5W8Z5-F1
#
_cell.length_a   1.000
_cell.length_b   1.000
_cell.length_c   1.000
_cell.angle_alpha   90.00
_cell.angle_beta   90.00
_cell.angle_gamma   90.00
#
_symmetry.space_group_name_H-M   'P 1'
#
loop_
_entity.id
_entity.type
_entity.pdbx_description
1 polymer ?
#
loop_
_entity_poly.entity_id
_entity_poly.type
_entity_poly.pdbx_seq_one_letter_code
_entity_poly.pdbx_strand_id
1 'polypeptide(L)'
;MYQAPPRIARVFVLLVSDVVLVSALVLAAASLLATVRPTWMLFGFEVVTVLASLLGIQAGRGRFREGPGLALASIGGTIAVASFLGWVSIRGELPLKNSSISMNGWLAGRVAAGALLALVGAVCVLVRDRRSWGYLVRAAIAALPLGVLGAAAVLYRGRLVDLISGLPGILGVVTWAVLGVVCAVALCAAAHCTIRAFECGRTQG
;
A
#
# COMPACT_ATOMS: atom_id res chain seq x y z
N MET A 1 14.17 11.66 -25.15
CA MET A 1 13.26 10.57 -25.57
C MET A 1 12.93 9.69 -24.37
N TYR A 2 11.65 9.52 -24.02
CA TYR A 2 11.23 8.57 -22.98
C TYR A 2 11.35 7.14 -23.53
N GLN A 3 12.31 6.36 -23.04
CA GLN A 3 12.35 4.93 -23.34
C GLN A 3 11.16 4.27 -22.64
N ALA A 4 10.30 3.63 -23.43
CA ALA A 4 9.19 2.86 -22.89
C ALA A 4 9.75 1.74 -21.98
N PRO A 5 9.08 1.42 -20.85
CA PRO A 5 9.50 0.31 -20.01
C PRO A 5 9.60 -0.98 -20.84
N PRO A 6 10.56 -1.87 -20.53
CA PRO A 6 10.74 -3.11 -21.27
C PRO A 6 9.43 -3.89 -21.31
N ARG A 7 9.15 -4.58 -22.42
CA ARG A 7 7.90 -5.32 -22.63
C ARG A 7 7.59 -6.27 -21.45
N ILE A 8 8.62 -6.87 -20.87
CA ILE A 8 8.54 -7.75 -19.71
C ILE A 8 7.92 -7.04 -18.50
N ALA A 9 8.39 -5.84 -18.14
CA ALA A 9 7.87 -5.08 -17.01
C ALA A 9 6.39 -4.70 -17.22
N ARG A 10 6.01 -4.37 -18.47
CA ARG A 10 4.61 -4.04 -18.80
C ARG A 10 3.69 -5.23 -18.64
N VAL A 11 4.08 -6.40 -19.15
CA VAL A 11 3.33 -7.65 -18.99
C VAL A 11 3.22 -8.04 -17.53
N PHE A 12 4.31 -7.90 -16.76
CA PHE A 12 4.30 -8.16 -15.33
C PHE A 12 3.32 -7.26 -14.58
N VAL A 13 3.35 -5.94 -14.83
CA VAL A 13 2.41 -4.98 -14.21
C VAL A 13 0.95 -5.34 -14.54
N LEU A 14 0.66 -5.72 -15.79
CA LEU A 14 -0.67 -6.16 -16.21
C LEU A 14 -1.12 -7.39 -15.40
N LEU A 15 -0.31 -8.45 -15.39
CA LEU A 15 -0.64 -9.70 -14.70
C LEU A 15 -0.89 -9.46 -13.20
N VAL A 16 0.00 -8.72 -12.54
CA VAL A 16 -0.16 -8.42 -11.11
C VAL A 16 -1.42 -7.59 -10.86
N SER A 17 -1.68 -6.59 -11.69
CA SER A 17 -2.86 -5.72 -11.53
C SER A 17 -4.17 -6.46 -11.83
N ASP A 18 -4.18 -7.37 -12.80
CA ASP A 18 -5.34 -8.22 -13.12
C ASP A 18 -5.64 -9.18 -11.96
N VAL A 19 -4.62 -9.81 -11.38
CA VAL A 19 -4.79 -10.70 -10.21
C VAL A 19 -5.35 -9.93 -9.02
N VAL A 20 -4.82 -8.73 -8.73
CA VAL A 20 -5.34 -7.88 -7.65
C VAL A 20 -6.76 -7.41 -7.95
N LEU A 21 -7.08 -7.05 -9.19
CA LEU A 21 -8.42 -6.66 -9.61
C LEU A 21 -9.45 -7.78 -9.35
N VAL A 22 -9.18 -9.00 -9.84
CA VAL A 22 -10.06 -10.16 -9.63
C VAL A 22 -10.20 -10.45 -8.14
N SER A 23 -9.08 -10.47 -7.41
CA SER A 23 -9.07 -10.62 -5.95
C SER A 23 -9.94 -9.56 -5.25
N ALA A 24 -9.91 -8.31 -5.70
CA ALA A 24 -10.68 -7.21 -5.11
C ALA A 24 -12.17 -7.30 -5.42
N LEU A 25 -12.54 -7.68 -6.64
CA LEU A 25 -13.94 -7.92 -7.00
C LEU A 25 -14.54 -9.07 -6.19
N VAL A 26 -13.79 -10.16 -6.00
CA VAL A 26 -14.23 -11.31 -5.19
C VAL A 26 -14.47 -10.87 -3.74
N LEU A 27 -13.54 -10.13 -3.13
CA LEU A 27 -13.69 -9.72 -1.74
C LEU A 27 -14.76 -8.63 -1.55
N ALA A 28 -14.91 -7.71 -2.51
CA ALA A 28 -16.01 -6.75 -2.55
C ALA A 28 -17.36 -7.47 -2.56
N ALA A 29 -17.53 -8.46 -3.43
CA ALA A 29 -18.75 -9.26 -3.50
C ALA A 29 -18.98 -10.05 -2.21
N ALA A 30 -17.94 -10.70 -1.67
CA ALA A 30 -18.02 -11.45 -0.43
C ALA A 30 -18.41 -10.56 0.77
N SER A 31 -17.90 -9.32 0.81
CA SER A 31 -18.21 -8.36 1.88
C SER A 31 -19.69 -7.95 1.95
N LEU A 32 -20.41 -8.03 0.83
CA LEU A 32 -21.83 -7.70 0.71
C LEU A 32 -22.73 -8.93 0.83
N LEU A 33 -22.34 -10.04 0.21
CA LEU A 33 -23.22 -11.20 0.00
C LEU A 33 -22.95 -12.36 0.98
N ALA A 34 -21.73 -12.50 1.48
CA ALA A 34 -21.32 -13.67 2.26
C ALA A 34 -21.27 -13.40 3.78
N THR A 35 -21.22 -12.13 4.19
CA THR A 35 -21.15 -11.72 5.60
C THR A 35 -22.54 -11.66 6.24
N VAL A 36 -22.62 -11.92 7.55
CA VAL A 36 -23.89 -11.82 8.31
C VAL A 36 -24.44 -10.39 8.31
N ARG A 37 -23.53 -9.41 8.32
CA ARG A 37 -23.84 -7.99 8.22
C ARG A 37 -22.93 -7.35 7.19
N PRO A 38 -23.47 -6.58 6.22
CA PRO A 38 -22.67 -5.90 5.21
C PRO A 38 -21.56 -5.07 5.85
N THR A 39 -20.33 -5.34 5.46
CA THR A 39 -19.16 -4.66 6.03
C THR A 39 -18.76 -3.49 5.14
N TRP A 40 -19.53 -2.40 5.21
CA TRP A 40 -19.41 -1.24 4.31
C TRP A 40 -18.00 -0.64 4.24
N MET A 41 -17.27 -0.64 5.36
CA MET A 41 -15.90 -0.13 5.41
C MET A 41 -14.94 -1.00 4.58
N LEU A 42 -15.03 -2.33 4.69
CA LEU A 42 -14.26 -3.26 3.86
C LEU A 42 -14.60 -3.06 2.38
N PHE A 43 -15.89 -3.02 2.05
CA PHE A 43 -16.35 -2.79 0.68
C PHE A 43 -15.76 -1.51 0.08
N GLY A 44 -15.76 -0.40 0.82
CA GLY A 44 -15.18 0.86 0.37
C GLY A 44 -13.69 0.75 0.03
N PHE A 45 -12.89 0.05 0.86
CA PHE A 45 -11.48 -0.18 0.57
C PHE A 45 -11.25 -1.13 -0.62
N GLU A 46 -12.14 -2.09 -0.83
CA GLU A 46 -12.09 -2.94 -2.02
C GLU A 46 -12.38 -2.14 -3.30
N VAL A 47 -13.32 -1.20 -3.28
CA VAL A 47 -13.57 -0.29 -4.41
C VAL A 47 -12.31 0.54 -4.73
N VAL A 48 -11.63 1.07 -3.72
CA VAL A 48 -10.35 1.79 -3.92
C VAL A 48 -9.29 0.87 -4.53
N THR A 49 -9.21 -0.38 -4.09
CA THR A 49 -8.28 -1.38 -4.62
C THR A 49 -8.60 -1.74 -6.09
N VAL A 50 -9.88 -1.86 -6.44
CA VAL A 50 -10.35 -2.06 -7.82
C VAL A 50 -9.92 -0.90 -8.69
N LEU A 51 -10.18 0.34 -8.28
CA LEU A 51 -9.79 1.54 -9.04
C LEU A 51 -8.28 1.63 -9.23
N ALA A 52 -7.50 1.38 -8.17
CA ALA A 52 -6.04 1.34 -8.25
C ALA A 52 -5.55 0.27 -9.24
N SER A 53 -6.16 -0.92 -9.22
CA SER A 53 -5.82 -2.01 -10.14
C SER A 53 -6.16 -1.69 -11.60
N LEU A 54 -7.30 -1.04 -11.84
CA LEU A 54 -7.65 -0.53 -13.18
C LEU A 54 -6.61 0.49 -13.68
N LEU A 55 -6.16 1.40 -12.82
CA LEU A 55 -5.07 2.33 -13.16
C LEU A 55 -3.75 1.58 -13.42
N GLY A 56 -3.47 0.52 -12.66
CA GLY A 56 -2.34 -0.40 -12.88
C GLY A 56 -2.38 -1.06 -14.26
N ILE A 57 -3.55 -1.55 -14.68
CA ILE A 57 -3.77 -2.12 -16.01
C ILE A 57 -3.51 -1.07 -17.10
N GLN A 58 -4.03 0.15 -16.92
CA GLN A 58 -3.80 1.25 -17.86
C GLN A 58 -2.32 1.67 -17.91
N ALA A 59 -1.59 1.57 -16.79
CA ALA A 59 -0.15 1.75 -16.73
C ALA A 59 0.61 0.68 -17.50
N GLY A 60 0.25 -0.60 -17.35
CA GLY A 60 0.81 -1.71 -18.13
C GLY A 60 0.56 -1.57 -19.64
N ARG A 61 -0.60 -1.02 -20.03
CA ARG A 61 -0.93 -0.67 -21.42
C ARG A 61 -0.15 0.54 -21.97
N GLY A 62 0.66 1.21 -21.14
CA GLY A 62 1.55 2.29 -21.57
C GLY A 62 0.84 3.64 -21.69
N ARG A 63 -0.29 3.83 -20.99
CA ARG A 63 -1.03 5.11 -21.00
C ARG A 63 -0.28 6.23 -20.27
N PHE A 64 0.52 5.91 -19.25
CA PHE A 64 1.31 6.90 -18.49
C PHE A 64 2.73 7.04 -19.06
N ARG A 65 2.89 7.87 -20.10
CA ARG A 65 4.19 8.08 -20.77
C ARG A 65 5.13 9.03 -20.02
N GLU A 66 4.59 10.01 -19.29
CA GLU A 66 5.35 11.11 -18.70
C GLU A 66 5.88 10.83 -17.29
N GLY A 67 5.52 9.68 -16.70
CA GLY A 67 5.94 9.31 -15.34
C GLY A 67 5.50 7.92 -14.92
N PRO A 68 5.84 6.85 -15.67
CA PRO A 68 5.37 5.50 -15.37
C PRO A 68 5.82 5.00 -13.99
N GLY A 69 7.03 5.39 -13.55
CA GLY A 69 7.55 4.95 -12.25
C GLY A 69 6.77 5.49 -11.06
N LEU A 70 6.46 6.79 -11.05
CA LEU A 70 5.71 7.44 -9.96
C LEU A 70 4.26 6.94 -9.94
N ALA A 71 3.64 6.75 -11.11
CA ALA A 71 2.32 6.16 -11.22
C ALA A 71 2.29 4.74 -10.60
N LEU A 72 3.24 3.87 -10.96
CA LEU A 72 3.30 2.50 -10.41
C LEU A 72 3.58 2.48 -8.90
N ALA A 73 4.46 3.35 -8.41
CA ALA A 73 4.70 3.50 -6.98
C ALA A 73 3.44 3.93 -6.22
N SER A 74 2.70 4.90 -6.75
CA SER A 74 1.44 5.37 -6.16
C SER A 74 0.38 4.27 -6.18
N ILE A 75 0.18 3.59 -7.31
CA ILE A 75 -0.78 2.48 -7.44
C ILE A 75 -0.44 1.35 -6.46
N GLY A 76 0.82 0.94 -6.41
CA GLY A 76 1.29 -0.10 -5.48
C GLY A 76 1.07 0.28 -4.02
N GLY A 77 1.36 1.54 -3.66
CA GLY A 77 1.09 2.09 -2.34
C GLY A 77 -0.40 2.10 -1.99
N THR A 78 -1.25 2.55 -2.91
CA THR A 78 -2.72 2.54 -2.72
C THR A 78 -3.26 1.13 -2.49
N ILE A 79 -2.82 0.15 -3.28
CA ILE A 79 -3.24 -1.26 -3.12
C ILE A 79 -2.83 -1.79 -1.73
N ALA A 80 -1.58 -1.55 -1.32
CA ALA A 80 -1.09 -2.02 -0.03
C ALA A 80 -1.83 -1.38 1.15
N VAL A 81 -2.00 -0.04 1.13
CA VAL A 81 -2.68 0.70 2.19
C VAL A 81 -4.17 0.37 2.25
N ALA A 82 -4.87 0.35 1.12
CA ALA A 82 -6.28 -0.01 1.08
C ALA A 82 -6.51 -1.44 1.59
N SER A 83 -5.66 -2.39 1.18
CA SER A 83 -5.74 -3.78 1.68
C SER A 83 -5.49 -3.87 3.18
N PHE A 84 -4.51 -3.12 3.69
CA PHE A 84 -4.22 -3.06 5.13
C PHE A 84 -5.38 -2.47 5.93
N LEU A 85 -5.94 -1.35 5.49
CA LEU A 85 -7.09 -0.73 6.16
C LEU A 85 -8.34 -1.61 6.08
N GLY A 86 -8.54 -2.30 4.96
CA GLY A 86 -9.57 -3.35 4.82
C GLY A 86 -9.41 -4.45 5.85
N TRP A 87 -8.20 -4.99 6.01
CA TRP A 87 -7.88 -6.00 7.03
C TRP A 87 -8.11 -5.50 8.46
N VAL A 88 -7.69 -4.26 8.78
CA VAL A 88 -7.94 -3.64 10.09
C VAL A 88 -9.44 -3.50 10.37
N SER A 89 -10.23 -3.13 9.37
CA SER A 89 -11.69 -2.92 9.52
C SER A 89 -12.44 -4.17 9.96
N ILE A 90 -11.95 -5.36 9.58
CA ILE A 90 -12.51 -6.67 9.93
C ILE A 90 -11.71 -7.39 11.01
N ARG A 91 -10.74 -6.70 11.64
CA ARG A 91 -9.85 -7.26 12.68
C ARG A 91 -9.12 -8.54 12.23
N GLY A 92 -8.91 -8.71 10.93
CA GLY A 92 -8.18 -9.82 10.32
C GLY A 92 -8.97 -11.09 10.03
N GLU A 93 -10.27 -11.13 10.33
CA GLU A 93 -11.14 -12.26 10.04
C GLU A 93 -12.41 -11.81 9.33
N LEU A 94 -12.81 -12.51 8.26
CA LEU A 94 -14.07 -12.24 7.58
C LEU A 94 -15.19 -13.03 8.26
N PRO A 95 -16.18 -12.38 8.91
CA PRO A 95 -17.27 -13.07 9.58
C PRO A 95 -18.29 -13.58 8.56
N LEU A 96 -18.34 -14.90 8.35
CA LEU A 96 -19.33 -15.57 7.52
C LEU A 96 -20.47 -16.09 8.40
N LYS A 97 -21.57 -16.53 7.78
CA LYS A 97 -22.76 -17.00 8.49
C LYS A 97 -22.49 -18.14 9.49
N ASN A 98 -21.57 -19.05 9.16
CA ASN A 98 -21.30 -20.26 9.93
C ASN A 98 -19.82 -20.46 10.31
N SER A 99 -18.92 -19.54 9.94
CA SER A 99 -17.48 -19.66 10.15
C SER A 99 -16.77 -18.31 10.05
N SER A 100 -15.51 -18.23 10.48
CA SER A 100 -14.62 -17.11 10.14
C SER A 100 -13.48 -17.60 9.27
N ILE A 101 -13.10 -16.80 8.27
CA ILE A 101 -11.93 -17.08 7.42
C ILE A 101 -10.85 -16.05 7.75
N SER A 102 -9.64 -16.53 8.03
CA SER A 102 -8.49 -15.67 8.25
C SER A 102 -8.10 -14.95 6.95
N MET A 103 -7.98 -13.64 7.03
CA MET A 103 -7.64 -12.76 5.90
C MET A 103 -6.14 -12.45 5.81
N ASN A 104 -5.32 -13.06 6.68
CA ASN A 104 -3.90 -12.77 6.77
C ASN A 104 -3.13 -13.12 5.48
N GLY A 105 -3.42 -14.28 4.89
CA GLY A 105 -2.82 -14.69 3.62
C GLY A 105 -3.21 -13.75 2.47
N TRP A 106 -4.47 -13.29 2.48
CA TRP A 106 -5.00 -12.36 1.48
C TRP A 106 -4.33 -10.99 1.55
N LEU A 107 -4.17 -10.46 2.78
CA LEU A 107 -3.44 -9.22 3.04
C LEU A 107 -1.99 -9.36 2.57
N ALA A 108 -1.30 -10.43 2.99
CA ALA A 108 0.10 -10.65 2.63
C ALA A 108 0.30 -10.68 1.10
N GLY A 109 -0.58 -11.38 0.37
CA GLY A 109 -0.55 -11.43 -1.09
C GLY A 109 -0.72 -10.05 -1.74
N ARG A 110 -1.65 -9.22 -1.27
CA ARG A 110 -1.89 -7.89 -1.84
C ARG A 110 -0.83 -6.87 -1.47
N VAL A 111 -0.30 -6.92 -0.24
CA VAL A 111 0.82 -6.09 0.17
C VAL A 111 2.06 -6.46 -0.64
N ALA A 112 2.31 -7.75 -0.87
CA ALA A 112 3.38 -8.21 -1.74
C ALA A 112 3.18 -7.72 -3.19
N ALA A 113 1.97 -7.82 -3.73
CA ALA A 113 1.64 -7.31 -5.06
C ALA A 113 1.86 -5.79 -5.18
N GLY A 114 1.39 -5.02 -4.21
CA GLY A 114 1.61 -3.57 -4.14
C GLY A 114 3.08 -3.20 -4.04
N ALA A 115 3.85 -3.94 -3.22
CA ALA A 115 5.30 -3.76 -3.08
C ALA A 115 6.03 -4.09 -4.38
N LEU A 116 5.64 -5.15 -5.09
CA LEU A 116 6.22 -5.52 -6.39
C LEU A 116 5.96 -4.45 -7.44
N LEU A 117 4.75 -3.92 -7.52
CA LEU A 117 4.41 -2.81 -8.45
C LEU A 117 5.23 -1.55 -8.13
N ALA A 118 5.33 -1.20 -6.84
CA ALA A 118 6.13 -0.06 -6.41
C ALA A 118 7.62 -0.25 -6.70
N LEU A 119 8.15 -1.47 -6.49
CA LEU A 119 9.53 -1.81 -6.79
C LEU A 119 9.82 -1.72 -8.29
N VAL A 120 8.93 -2.22 -9.14
CA VAL A 120 9.06 -2.06 -10.60
C VAL A 120 9.08 -0.58 -10.97
N GLY A 121 8.17 0.22 -10.40
CA GLY A 121 8.14 1.67 -10.61
C GLY A 121 9.44 2.37 -10.19
N ALA A 122 9.99 1.99 -9.03
CA ALA A 122 11.25 2.49 -8.52
C ALA A 122 12.43 2.08 -9.41
N VAL A 123 12.55 0.80 -9.77
CA VAL A 123 13.63 0.27 -10.63
C VAL A 123 13.62 0.97 -11.99
N CYS A 124 12.45 1.18 -12.60
CA CYS A 124 12.34 1.90 -13.87
C CYS A 124 12.92 3.32 -13.81
N VAL A 125 12.95 3.95 -12.64
CA VAL A 125 13.51 5.30 -12.45
C VAL A 125 14.95 5.26 -11.99
N LEU A 126 15.31 4.33 -11.10
CA LEU A 126 16.66 4.14 -10.58
C LEU A 126 17.66 3.71 -11.65
N VAL A 127 17.24 2.95 -12.65
CA VAL A 127 18.09 2.55 -13.78
C VAL A 127 18.47 3.74 -14.67
N ARG A 128 17.67 4.82 -14.65
CA ARG A 128 17.89 6.01 -15.48
C ARG A 128 18.91 6.97 -14.89
N ASP A 129 18.93 7.14 -13.57
CA ASP A 129 19.88 8.04 -12.91
C ASP A 129 20.35 7.47 -11.56
N ARG A 130 21.65 7.18 -11.46
CA ARG A 130 22.26 6.67 -10.22
C ARG A 130 22.21 7.67 -9.06
N ARG A 131 22.11 8.98 -9.31
CA ARG A 131 21.98 9.97 -8.22
C ARG A 131 20.67 9.85 -7.46
N SER A 132 19.63 9.30 -8.08
CA SER A 132 18.31 9.10 -7.45
C SER A 132 18.31 8.06 -6.33
N TRP A 133 19.33 7.17 -6.27
CA TRP A 133 19.45 6.16 -5.21
C TRP A 133 19.56 6.75 -3.81
N GLY A 134 20.28 7.86 -3.65
CA GLY A 134 20.44 8.50 -2.34
C GLY A 134 19.10 8.97 -1.76
N TYR A 135 18.21 9.49 -2.60
CA TYR A 135 16.88 9.93 -2.18
C TYR A 135 15.94 8.77 -1.89
N LEU A 136 16.03 7.69 -2.66
CA LEU A 136 15.21 6.49 -2.43
C LEU A 136 15.61 5.77 -1.14
N VAL A 137 16.91 5.68 -0.84
CA VAL A 137 17.39 5.14 0.46
C VAL A 137 16.92 6.02 1.61
N ARG A 138 16.98 7.35 1.49
CA ARG A 138 16.44 8.26 2.50
C ARG A 138 14.93 8.11 2.68
N ALA A 139 14.17 7.94 1.60
CA ALA A 139 12.75 7.66 1.66
C ALA A 139 12.45 6.32 2.35
N ALA A 140 13.23 5.28 2.05
CA ALA A 140 13.12 3.97 2.70
C ALA A 140 13.44 4.04 4.19
N ILE A 141 14.49 4.77 4.58
CA ILE A 141 14.83 5.02 5.99
C ILE A 141 13.72 5.81 6.69
N ALA A 142 13.16 6.83 6.05
CA ALA A 142 12.04 7.60 6.60
C ALA A 142 10.76 6.76 6.75
N ALA A 143 10.55 5.78 5.85
CA ALA A 143 9.42 4.85 5.92
C ALA A 143 9.66 3.70 6.91
N LEU A 144 10.90 3.43 7.32
CA LEU A 144 11.25 2.31 8.19
C LEU A 144 10.56 2.37 9.56
N PRO A 145 10.52 3.51 10.29
CA PRO A 145 9.77 3.62 11.53
C PRO A 145 8.29 3.28 11.37
N LEU A 146 7.66 3.71 10.28
CA LEU A 146 6.26 3.40 9.98
C LEU A 146 6.06 1.90 9.74
N GLY A 147 6.96 1.26 9.00
CA GLY A 147 6.95 -0.17 8.77
C GLY A 147 7.13 -0.97 10.07
N VAL A 148 8.07 -0.54 10.93
CA VAL A 148 8.32 -1.17 12.24
C VAL A 148 7.12 -1.01 13.17
N LEU A 149 6.55 0.19 13.26
CA LEU A 149 5.35 0.44 14.07
C LEU A 149 4.14 -0.36 13.57
N GLY A 150 3.93 -0.41 12.25
CA GLY A 150 2.88 -1.22 11.64
C GLY A 150 3.07 -2.71 11.92
N ALA A 151 4.29 -3.24 11.75
CA ALA A 151 4.61 -4.64 12.05
C ALA A 151 4.43 -4.95 13.54
N ALA A 152 4.90 -4.06 14.43
CA ALA A 152 4.74 -4.22 15.86
C ALA A 152 3.26 -4.19 16.29
N ALA A 153 2.45 -3.31 15.69
CA ALA A 153 1.01 -3.24 15.94
C ALA A 153 0.29 -4.54 15.56
N VAL A 154 0.76 -5.25 14.54
CA VAL A 154 0.20 -6.54 14.13
C VAL A 154 0.70 -7.69 15.01
N LEU A 155 2.02 -7.80 15.20
CA LEU A 155 2.66 -8.92 15.91
C LEU A 155 2.44 -8.90 17.42
N TYR A 156 2.41 -7.71 18.02
CA TYR A 156 2.32 -7.52 19.47
C TYR A 156 1.00 -6.91 19.91
N ARG A 157 -0.06 -7.06 19.10
CA ARG A 157 -1.38 -6.44 19.35
C ARG A 157 -1.89 -6.66 20.79
N GLY A 158 -1.80 -7.90 21.30
CA GLY A 158 -2.23 -8.22 22.68
C GLY A 158 -1.44 -7.45 23.73
N ARG A 159 -0.10 -7.51 23.68
CA ARG A 159 0.78 -6.80 24.61
C ARG A 159 0.63 -5.29 24.55
N LEU A 160 0.40 -4.73 23.35
CA LEU A 160 0.19 -3.30 23.17
C LEU A 160 -1.13 -2.86 23.81
N VAL A 161 -2.21 -3.64 23.65
CA VAL A 161 -3.49 -3.35 24.31
C VAL A 161 -3.33 -3.41 25.83
N ASP A 162 -2.61 -4.41 26.36
CA ASP A 162 -2.37 -4.55 27.80
C ASP A 162 -1.55 -3.37 28.35
N LEU A 163 -0.45 -3.02 27.68
CA LEU A 163 0.39 -1.86 28.02
C LEU A 163 -0.41 -0.54 28.01
N ILE A 164 -1.30 -0.37 27.02
CA ILE A 164 -2.13 0.83 26.89
C ILE A 164 -3.23 0.87 27.96
N SER A 165 -3.83 -0.28 28.27
CA SER A 165 -4.88 -0.38 29.29
C SER A 165 -4.38 -0.06 30.70
N GLY A 166 -3.06 -0.22 30.95
CA GLY A 166 -2.41 0.18 32.19
C GLY A 166 -2.09 1.68 32.31
N LEU A 167 -2.25 2.48 31.25
CA LEU A 167 -1.95 3.91 31.27
C LEU A 167 -3.18 4.74 31.71
N PRO A 168 -2.97 5.83 32.48
CA PRO A 168 -4.00 6.84 32.72
C PRO A 168 -4.56 7.37 31.40
N GLY A 169 -5.89 7.55 31.30
CA GLY A 169 -6.57 7.88 30.05
C GLY A 169 -5.99 9.08 29.29
N ILE A 170 -5.55 10.13 30.01
CA ILE A 170 -4.88 11.30 29.44
C ILE A 170 -3.55 10.93 28.76
N LEU A 171 -2.72 10.09 29.40
CA LEU A 171 -1.45 9.66 28.83
C LEU A 171 -1.68 8.83 27.57
N GLY A 172 -2.67 7.95 27.56
CA GLY A 172 -3.05 7.18 26.37
C GLY A 172 -3.40 8.08 25.18
N VAL A 173 -4.23 9.11 25.40
CA VAL A 173 -4.62 10.07 24.35
C VAL A 173 -3.41 10.85 23.84
N VAL A 174 -2.57 11.37 24.73
CA VAL A 174 -1.36 12.11 24.36
C VAL A 174 -0.39 11.22 23.56
N THR A 175 -0.18 9.97 23.99
CA THR A 175 0.69 9.03 23.27
C THR A 175 0.19 8.75 21.86
N TRP A 176 -1.12 8.50 21.68
CA TRP A 176 -1.71 8.29 20.35
C TRP A 176 -1.64 9.53 19.46
N ALA A 177 -1.87 10.72 20.03
CA ALA A 177 -1.75 11.97 19.29
C ALA A 177 -0.32 12.20 18.80
N VAL A 178 0.68 12.04 19.69
CA VAL A 178 2.10 12.17 19.34
C VAL A 178 2.50 11.13 18.30
N LEU A 179 2.10 9.87 18.47
CA LEU A 179 2.38 8.81 17.52
C LEU A 179 1.77 9.10 16.14
N GLY A 180 0.53 9.60 16.11
CA GLY A 180 -0.15 10.01 14.89
C GLY A 180 0.59 11.14 14.17
N VAL A 181 1.01 12.18 14.89
CA VAL A 181 1.79 13.30 14.32
C VAL A 181 3.13 12.82 13.78
N VAL A 182 3.88 12.01 14.54
CA VAL A 182 5.16 11.44 14.09
C VAL A 182 4.95 10.60 12.83
N CYS A 183 3.90 9.80 12.77
CA CYS A 183 3.59 9.00 11.59
C CYS A 183 3.25 9.88 10.38
N ALA A 184 2.45 10.93 10.57
CA ALA A 184 2.09 11.86 9.51
C ALA A 184 3.33 12.61 8.97
N VAL A 185 4.21 13.09 9.85
CA VAL A 185 5.47 13.74 9.45
C VAL A 185 6.37 12.78 8.68
N ALA A 186 6.51 11.54 9.15
CA ALA A 186 7.30 10.51 8.47
C ALA A 186 6.73 10.18 7.08
N LEU A 187 5.40 10.07 6.95
CA LEU A 187 4.72 9.87 5.66
C LEU A 187 4.96 11.05 4.71
N CYS A 188 4.83 12.28 5.20
CA CYS A 188 5.10 13.49 4.41
C CYS A 188 6.57 13.55 3.95
N ALA A 189 7.52 13.23 4.83
CA ALA A 189 8.93 13.18 4.50
C ALA A 189 9.23 12.09 3.45
N ALA A 190 8.67 10.88 3.62
CA ALA A 190 8.80 9.80 2.66
C ALA A 190 8.21 10.17 1.30
N ALA A 191 7.01 10.77 1.26
CA ALA A 191 6.38 11.26 0.04
C ALA A 191 7.23 12.35 -0.64
N HIS A 192 7.73 13.33 0.12
CA HIS A 192 8.58 14.39 -0.41
C HIS A 192 9.89 13.85 -0.99
N CYS A 193 10.59 12.97 -0.27
CA CYS A 193 11.82 12.34 -0.77
C CYS A 193 11.56 11.49 -2.01
N THR A 194 10.41 10.81 -2.06
CA THR A 194 9.99 10.01 -3.21
C THR A 194 9.74 10.90 -4.44
N ILE A 195 8.97 11.98 -4.29
CA ILE A 195 8.71 12.96 -5.36
C ILE A 195 10.03 13.55 -5.86
N ARG A 196 10.90 14.01 -4.94
CA ARG A 196 12.23 14.53 -5.30
C ARG A 196 13.08 13.52 -6.07
N ALA A 197 13.07 12.25 -5.67
CA ALA A 197 13.80 11.19 -6.38
C ALA A 197 13.29 11.05 -7.83
N PHE A 198 11.97 11.10 -8.03
CA PHE A 198 11.35 11.03 -9.34
C PHE A 198 11.59 12.30 -10.19
N GLU A 199 11.62 13.48 -9.57
CA GLU A 199 11.95 14.75 -10.23
C GLU A 199 13.40 14.77 -10.72
N CYS A 200 14.36 14.30 -9.92
CA CYS A 200 15.77 14.21 -10.33
C CYS A 200 15.97 13.29 -11.54
N GLY A 201 15.20 12.21 -11.65
CA GLY A 201 15.23 11.31 -12.81
C GLY A 201 14.59 11.90 -14.08
N ARG A 202 13.92 13.06 -13.97
CA ARG A 202 13.30 13.76 -15.10
C ARG A 202 14.38 14.57 -15.82
N THR A 203 15.07 13.97 -16.80
CA THR A 203 15.97 14.74 -17.67
C THR A 203 15.16 15.86 -18.30
N GLN A 204 15.56 17.11 -18.05
CA GLN A 204 15.03 18.28 -18.74
C GLN A 204 15.08 17.98 -20.25
N GLY A 205 13.91 18.03 -20.88
CA GLY A 205 13.81 17.89 -22.34
C GLY A 205 14.45 19.09 -23.00
#